data_AF-A0A7C4ED53-F1
#
_entry.id   AF-A0A7C4ED53-F1
#
_cell.length_a   1.000
_cell.length_b   1.000
_cell.length_c   1.000
_cell.angle_alpha   90.00
_cell.angle_beta   90.00
_cell.angle_gamma   90.00
#
_symmetry.space_group_name_H-M   'P 1'
#
loop_
_entity.id
_entity.type
_entity.pdbx_description
1 polymer ?
#
loop_
_entity_poly.entity_id
_entity_poly.type
_entity_poly.pdbx_seq_one_letter_code
_entity_poly.pdbx_strand_id
1 'polypeptide(L)'
;MKVAVRRLPVCLTAAVLAIAACAGGCGGKVTLQSWQHAVETYVLQEGNGDAGVLRNVTIAGGQRGFAVLGKAKASDSHDAVGLLMAHRAAGGRQWFIYLLGLVRKGDLVELRLAALGLRAWRPAAPCEDHDDGFVWVVGDDQQVGFDHYADYHRHAWATRHAGRPMPPPYRAFPRPGDRFQVVFTEPNVQVTHVPSGAKWNLTLPAAAQRLNPKGGGR
;
A
#
# COMPACT_ATOMS: atom_id res chain seq x y z
N MET A 1 -31.37 -48.09 1.69
CA MET A 1 -30.09 -47.57 2.23
C MET A 1 -30.08 -46.06 2.07
N LYS A 2 -30.14 -45.29 3.17
CA LYS A 2 -30.14 -43.81 3.15
C LYS A 2 -28.71 -43.33 3.43
N VAL A 3 -28.07 -42.71 2.43
CA VAL A 3 -26.73 -42.12 2.58
C VAL A 3 -26.90 -40.74 3.22
N ALA A 4 -26.49 -40.61 4.48
CA ALA A 4 -26.48 -39.34 5.20
C ALA A 4 -25.23 -38.53 4.81
N VAL A 5 -25.43 -37.45 4.04
CA VAL A 5 -24.37 -36.51 3.69
C VAL A 5 -24.17 -35.55 4.86
N ARG A 6 -23.10 -35.76 5.64
CA ARG A 6 -22.68 -34.82 6.70
C ARG A 6 -21.94 -33.64 6.06
N ARG A 7 -22.53 -32.44 6.13
CA ARG A 7 -21.85 -31.19 5.79
C ARG A 7 -21.02 -30.75 6.99
N LEU A 8 -19.70 -30.73 6.84
CA LEU A 8 -18.80 -30.15 7.83
C LEU A 8 -18.84 -28.62 7.72
N PRO A 9 -18.96 -27.89 8.83
CA PRO A 9 -18.82 -26.44 8.83
C PRO A 9 -17.34 -26.09 8.62
N VAL A 10 -17.04 -25.43 7.50
CA VAL A 10 -15.74 -24.81 7.26
C VAL A 10 -15.64 -23.59 8.17
N CYS A 11 -14.92 -23.72 9.29
CA CYS A 11 -14.53 -22.61 10.14
C CYS A 11 -13.61 -21.67 9.34
N LEU A 12 -14.15 -20.54 8.89
CA LEU A 12 -13.42 -19.47 8.25
C LEU A 12 -12.66 -18.69 9.33
N THR A 13 -11.45 -19.13 9.68
CA THR A 13 -10.57 -18.39 10.59
C THR A 13 -9.96 -17.20 9.82
N ALA A 14 -10.55 -16.02 10.00
CA ALA A 14 -9.95 -14.76 9.58
C ALA A 14 -8.72 -14.48 10.47
N ALA A 15 -7.54 -14.86 9.99
CA ALA A 15 -6.27 -14.52 10.62
C ALA A 15 -6.01 -13.02 10.49
N VAL A 16 -6.35 -12.25 11.53
CA VAL A 16 -5.92 -10.86 11.67
C VAL A 16 -4.47 -10.89 12.16
N LEU A 17 -3.53 -11.08 11.24
CA LEU A 17 -2.10 -11.06 11.54
C LEU A 17 -1.61 -9.60 11.50
N ALA A 18 -1.68 -8.92 12.65
CA ALA A 18 -0.96 -7.68 12.85
C ALA A 18 0.53 -8.03 13.00
N ILE A 19 1.28 -7.98 11.90
CA ILE A 19 2.73 -8.18 11.96
C ILE A 19 3.33 -6.95 12.62
N ALA A 20 3.54 -7.06 13.93
CA ALA A 20 4.42 -6.21 14.68
C ALA A 20 5.86 -6.53 14.21
N ALA A 21 6.32 -5.80 13.19
CA ALA A 21 7.68 -5.90 12.70
C ALA A 21 8.66 -5.64 13.86
N CYS A 22 9.27 -6.71 14.37
CA CYS A 22 10.37 -6.65 15.32
C CYS A 22 11.65 -6.27 14.58
N ALA A 23 11.72 -5.02 14.08
CA ALA A 23 12.98 -4.40 13.72
C ALA A 23 13.50 -3.68 14.97
N GLY A 24 14.62 -4.18 15.52
CA GLY A 24 15.18 -3.73 16.78
C GLY A 24 15.49 -2.23 16.83
N GLY A 25 15.12 -1.63 17.96
CA GLY A 25 16.05 -0.80 18.73
C GLY A 25 16.65 0.43 18.04
N CYS A 26 15.82 1.40 17.65
CA CYS A 26 16.05 2.84 17.79
C CYS A 26 14.78 3.55 17.31
N GLY A 27 14.43 4.70 17.88
CA GLY A 27 13.23 5.47 17.53
C GLY A 27 13.30 6.11 16.13
N GLY A 28 13.62 5.32 15.11
CA GLY A 28 13.74 5.74 13.72
C GLY A 28 12.40 6.22 13.19
N LYS A 29 12.44 7.30 12.42
CA LYS A 29 11.28 7.82 11.71
C LYS A 29 10.89 6.76 10.67
N VAL A 30 9.64 6.29 10.69
CA VAL A 30 9.13 5.46 9.60
C VAL A 30 9.15 6.29 8.31
N THR A 31 9.78 5.73 7.29
CA THR A 31 9.94 6.31 5.95
C THR A 31 9.28 5.42 4.89
N LEU A 32 9.07 5.96 3.69
CA LEU A 32 8.66 5.19 2.53
C LEU A 32 9.56 3.95 2.31
N GLN A 33 10.88 4.12 2.38
CA GLN A 33 11.82 3.03 2.17
C GLN A 33 11.67 1.92 3.22
N SER A 34 11.50 2.28 4.50
CA SER A 34 11.27 1.28 5.56
C SER A 34 9.94 0.54 5.36
N TRP A 35 8.92 1.22 4.84
CA TRP A 35 7.64 0.59 4.50
C TRP A 35 7.77 -0.35 3.30
N GLN A 36 8.48 0.06 2.24
CA GLN A 36 8.76 -0.79 1.08
C GLN A 36 9.48 -2.08 1.49
N HIS A 37 10.54 -1.95 2.29
CA HIS A 37 11.29 -3.11 2.79
C HIS A 37 10.43 -4.06 3.64
N ALA A 38 9.52 -3.52 4.45
CA ALA A 38 8.59 -4.34 5.22
C ALA A 38 7.60 -5.11 4.32
N VAL A 39 7.11 -4.48 3.25
CA VAL A 39 6.26 -5.15 2.25
C VAL A 39 7.03 -6.27 1.54
N GLU A 40 8.26 -6.02 1.12
CA GLU A 40 9.12 -7.03 0.46
C GLU A 40 9.37 -8.21 1.39
N THR A 41 9.77 -7.94 2.63
CA THR A 41 9.98 -8.96 3.66
C THR A 41 8.73 -9.82 3.86
N TYR A 42 7.55 -9.19 3.94
CA TYR A 42 6.29 -9.90 4.05
C TYR A 42 6.02 -10.80 2.83
N VAL A 43 6.26 -10.32 1.61
CA VAL A 43 6.09 -11.13 0.40
C VAL A 43 7.03 -12.32 0.38
N LEU A 44 8.28 -12.14 0.80
CA LEU A 44 9.26 -13.22 0.87
C LEU A 44 8.87 -14.26 1.94
N GLN A 45 8.46 -13.82 3.13
CA GLN A 45 8.19 -14.70 4.26
C GLN A 45 6.83 -15.41 4.16
N GLU A 46 5.77 -14.67 3.86
CA GLU A 46 4.38 -15.18 3.86
C GLU A 46 3.92 -15.61 2.47
N GLY A 47 4.46 -14.97 1.42
CA GLY A 47 4.14 -15.29 0.03
C GLY A 47 5.13 -16.24 -0.63
N ASN A 48 6.24 -16.59 0.02
CA ASN A 48 7.36 -17.31 -0.61
C ASN A 48 7.79 -16.66 -1.95
N GLY A 49 7.80 -15.33 -1.98
CA GLY A 49 8.08 -14.53 -3.17
C GLY A 49 6.87 -14.19 -4.05
N ASP A 50 5.70 -14.78 -3.82
CA ASP A 50 4.46 -14.42 -4.54
C ASP A 50 3.77 -13.20 -3.91
N ALA A 51 3.84 -12.06 -4.59
CA ALA A 51 3.15 -10.83 -4.17
C ALA A 51 1.62 -10.95 -4.16
N GLY A 52 1.03 -12.02 -4.73
CA GLY A 52 -0.38 -12.37 -4.60
C GLY A 52 -0.87 -12.39 -3.15
N VAL A 53 0.00 -12.72 -2.20
CA VAL A 53 -0.30 -12.71 -0.75
C VAL A 53 -0.78 -11.33 -0.26
N LEU A 54 -0.33 -10.25 -0.90
CA LEU A 54 -0.70 -8.87 -0.53
C LEU A 54 -2.19 -8.57 -0.72
N ARG A 55 -2.90 -9.32 -1.56
CA ARG A 55 -4.35 -9.12 -1.79
C ARG A 55 -5.20 -9.42 -0.56
N ASN A 56 -4.66 -10.24 0.34
CA ASN A 56 -5.35 -10.75 1.51
C ASN A 56 -4.96 -10.00 2.80
N VAL A 57 -3.97 -9.10 2.73
CA VAL A 57 -3.56 -8.31 3.90
C VAL A 57 -4.61 -7.24 4.17
N THR A 58 -5.01 -7.17 5.43
CA THR A 58 -5.95 -6.15 5.92
C THR A 58 -5.32 -5.36 7.04
N ILE A 59 -5.55 -4.06 7.05
CA ILE A 59 -5.15 -3.13 8.10
C ILE A 59 -6.32 -2.89 9.07
N ALA A 60 -6.07 -2.14 10.14
CA ALA A 60 -7.11 -1.72 11.08
C ALA A 60 -8.32 -1.12 10.34
N GLY A 61 -9.53 -1.49 10.76
CA GLY A 61 -10.76 -1.13 10.05
C GLY A 61 -11.15 -2.05 8.89
N GLY A 62 -10.42 -3.15 8.67
CA GLY A 62 -10.76 -4.20 7.69
C GLY A 62 -10.48 -3.82 6.23
N GLN A 63 -9.82 -2.69 6.00
CA GLN A 63 -9.44 -2.26 4.66
C GLN A 63 -8.23 -3.04 4.16
N ARG A 64 -8.17 -3.33 2.86
CA ARG A 64 -7.02 -4.01 2.26
C ARG A 64 -5.84 -3.08 2.20
N GLY A 65 -4.68 -3.51 2.68
CA GLY A 65 -3.51 -2.64 2.73
C GLY A 65 -2.38 -3.26 3.55
N PHE A 66 -1.32 -2.48 3.73
CA PHE A 66 -0.15 -2.86 4.51
C PHE A 66 0.28 -1.69 5.41
N ALA A 67 0.46 -1.93 6.69
CA ALA A 67 0.82 -0.90 7.67
C ALA A 67 2.08 -1.27 8.43
N VAL A 68 2.99 -0.30 8.58
CA VAL A 68 4.11 -0.34 9.51
C VAL A 68 3.83 0.71 10.58
N LEU A 69 3.66 0.24 11.83
CA LEU A 69 3.34 1.09 12.97
C LEU A 69 4.60 1.31 13.82
N GLY A 70 4.90 2.57 14.14
CA GLY A 70 6.15 2.93 14.81
C GLY A 70 6.12 2.75 16.33
N LYS A 71 5.20 3.42 17.03
CA LYS A 71 5.12 3.38 18.50
C LYS A 71 3.69 3.09 18.98
N ALA A 72 3.59 2.45 20.14
CA ALA A 72 2.29 2.13 20.74
C ALA A 72 1.46 3.37 21.13
N LYS A 73 2.11 4.51 21.44
CA LYS A 73 1.42 5.78 21.73
C LYS A 73 1.20 6.57 20.45
N ALA A 74 -0.06 6.80 20.09
CA ALA A 74 -0.46 7.52 18.88
C ALA A 74 0.18 8.91 18.72
N SER A 75 0.37 9.67 19.81
CA SER A 75 0.97 11.01 19.77
C SER A 75 2.45 11.03 19.39
N ASP A 76 3.15 9.90 19.58
CA ASP A 76 4.56 9.75 19.24
C ASP A 76 4.77 8.81 18.06
N SER A 77 3.68 8.37 17.42
CA SER A 77 3.77 7.36 16.38
C SER A 77 4.27 7.95 15.08
N HIS A 78 5.20 7.23 14.49
CA HIS A 78 5.63 7.40 13.11
C HIS A 78 5.10 6.19 12.37
N ASP A 79 4.09 6.36 11.54
CA ASP A 79 3.45 5.24 10.86
C ASP A 79 3.55 5.43 9.35
N ALA A 80 3.58 4.31 8.63
CA ALA A 80 3.37 4.28 7.20
C ALA A 80 2.25 3.30 6.90
N VAL A 81 1.16 3.80 6.32
CA VAL A 81 -0.03 3.00 6.02
C VAL A 81 -0.30 3.07 4.53
N GLY A 82 -0.10 1.96 3.83
CA GLY A 82 -0.41 1.81 2.42
C GLY A 82 -1.78 1.15 2.25
N LEU A 83 -2.76 1.90 1.75
CA LEU A 83 -4.05 1.35 1.36
C LEU A 83 -3.93 0.71 -0.02
N LEU A 84 -4.27 -0.58 -0.16
CA LEU A 84 -4.24 -1.27 -1.44
C LEU A 84 -5.40 -0.76 -2.31
N MET A 85 -5.07 0.04 -3.32
CA MET A 85 -6.03 0.71 -4.19
C MET A 85 -6.50 -0.20 -5.30
N ALA A 86 -5.55 -0.91 -5.91
CA ALA A 86 -5.80 -1.81 -7.02
C ALA A 86 -4.64 -2.79 -7.20
N HIS A 87 -4.90 -3.84 -7.95
CA HIS A 87 -3.85 -4.67 -8.52
C HIS A 87 -4.21 -4.97 -9.98
N ARG A 88 -3.29 -4.74 -10.91
CA ARG A 88 -3.55 -4.85 -12.35
C ARG A 88 -2.31 -5.29 -13.10
N ALA A 89 -2.49 -6.10 -14.14
CA ALA A 89 -1.44 -6.38 -15.09
C ALA A 89 -1.26 -5.18 -16.04
N ALA A 90 -0.06 -4.62 -16.11
CA ALA A 90 0.31 -3.55 -17.04
C ALA A 90 1.77 -3.75 -17.48
N GLY A 91 2.03 -3.60 -18.78
CA GLY A 91 3.36 -3.79 -19.32
C GLY A 91 3.93 -5.22 -19.12
N GLY A 92 3.06 -6.24 -19.15
CA GLY A 92 3.47 -7.64 -18.93
C GLY A 92 3.87 -7.96 -17.48
N ARG A 93 3.57 -7.06 -16.53
CA ARG A 93 3.86 -7.22 -15.10
C ARG A 93 2.60 -7.01 -14.27
N GLN A 94 2.42 -7.80 -13.21
CA GLN A 94 1.40 -7.54 -12.20
C GLN A 94 1.88 -6.40 -11.28
N TRP A 95 1.06 -5.36 -11.15
CA TRP A 95 1.28 -4.25 -10.25
C TRP A 95 0.30 -4.28 -9.08
N PHE A 96 0.79 -3.92 -7.90
CA PHE A 96 0.02 -3.66 -6.69
C PHE A 96 0.16 -2.18 -6.35
N ILE A 97 -0.92 -1.43 -6.45
CA ILE A 97 -0.92 0.02 -6.30
C ILE A 97 -1.46 0.38 -4.93
N TYR A 98 -0.68 1.18 -4.21
CA TYR A 98 -0.97 1.66 -2.88
C TYR A 98 -1.11 3.17 -2.86
N LEU A 99 -2.07 3.67 -2.08
CA LEU A 99 -2.06 5.04 -1.59
C LEU A 99 -1.44 5.02 -0.20
N LEU A 100 -0.23 5.55 -0.10
CA LEU A 100 0.58 5.55 1.11
C LEU A 100 0.36 6.85 1.88
N GLY A 101 -0.07 6.74 3.12
CA GLY A 101 -0.06 7.83 4.10
C GLY A 101 1.12 7.69 5.05
N LEU A 102 1.94 8.76 5.16
CA LEU A 102 2.97 8.84 6.18
C LEU A 102 2.48 9.70 7.35
N VAL A 103 2.54 9.12 8.54
CA VAL A 103 2.15 9.76 9.80
C VAL A 103 3.42 10.07 10.59
N ARG A 104 3.52 11.29 11.11
CA ARG A 104 4.62 11.70 12.01
C ARG A 104 4.03 12.37 13.24
N LYS A 105 4.37 11.85 14.42
CA LYS A 105 3.84 12.33 15.71
C LYS A 105 2.31 12.36 15.72
N GLY A 106 1.69 11.35 15.12
CA GLY A 106 0.24 11.25 15.02
C GLY A 106 -0.43 12.23 14.06
N ASP A 107 0.34 12.93 13.20
CA ASP A 107 -0.19 13.72 12.10
C ASP A 107 0.13 13.08 10.75
N LEU A 108 -0.88 12.88 9.90
CA LEU A 108 -0.70 12.59 8.49
C LEU A 108 -0.01 13.78 7.82
N VAL A 109 1.23 13.59 7.37
CA VAL A 109 2.07 14.65 6.77
C VAL A 109 2.23 14.51 5.28
N GLU A 110 1.90 13.34 4.72
CA GLU A 110 2.13 13.04 3.31
C GLU A 110 1.14 11.98 2.82
N LEU A 111 0.67 12.14 1.58
CA LEU A 111 -0.07 11.13 0.83
C LEU A 111 0.52 10.99 -0.57
N ARG A 112 0.84 9.76 -0.96
CA ARG A 112 1.54 9.47 -2.21
C ARG A 112 1.13 8.13 -2.79
N LEU A 113 1.11 8.00 -4.12
CA LEU A 113 0.98 6.70 -4.77
C LEU A 113 2.32 5.96 -4.83
N ALA A 114 2.27 4.66 -4.59
CA ALA A 114 3.38 3.75 -4.82
C ALA A 114 2.84 2.50 -5.52
N ALA A 115 3.61 1.91 -6.43
CA ALA A 115 3.28 0.64 -7.05
C ALA A 115 4.44 -0.33 -6.90
N LEU A 116 4.10 -1.54 -6.45
CA LEU A 116 5.00 -2.68 -6.42
C LEU A 116 4.71 -3.57 -7.61
N GLY A 117 5.74 -3.88 -8.38
CA GLY A 117 5.70 -4.91 -9.39
C GLY A 117 6.77 -5.96 -9.13
N LEU A 118 6.52 -7.20 -9.55
CA LEU A 118 7.54 -8.25 -9.55
C LEU A 118 8.17 -8.39 -10.94
N ARG A 119 9.49 -8.43 -11.02
CA ARG A 119 10.20 -9.03 -12.16
C ARG A 119 9.88 -10.52 -12.14
N ALA A 120 9.80 -11.13 -13.33
CA ALA A 120 9.74 -12.58 -13.40
C ALA A 120 10.93 -13.13 -12.60
N TRP A 121 10.64 -13.92 -11.58
CA TRP A 121 11.65 -14.54 -10.75
C TRP A 121 12.62 -15.28 -11.67
N ARG A 122 13.87 -14.81 -11.68
CA ARG A 122 14.96 -15.53 -12.32
C ARG A 122 15.77 -16.12 -11.16
N PRO A 123 16.03 -17.44 -11.13
CA PRO A 123 16.97 -17.98 -10.16
C PRO A 123 18.27 -17.21 -10.33
N ALA A 124 18.73 -16.56 -9.26
CA ALA A 124 20.01 -15.85 -9.29
C ALA A 124 21.09 -16.85 -9.72
N ALA A 125 21.96 -16.42 -10.65
CA ALA A 125 23.19 -17.17 -10.84
C ALA A 125 23.94 -17.22 -9.49
N PRO A 126 24.58 -18.34 -9.14
CA PRO A 126 25.45 -18.36 -7.97
C PRO A 126 26.49 -17.26 -8.18
N CYS A 127 26.49 -16.24 -7.30
CA CYS A 127 27.31 -15.01 -7.32
C CYS A 127 26.65 -13.71 -7.86
N GLU A 128 25.41 -13.70 -8.36
CA GLU A 128 24.69 -12.43 -8.56
C GLU A 128 24.03 -11.99 -7.25
N ASP A 129 24.21 -10.71 -6.87
CA ASP A 129 23.41 -10.10 -5.81
C ASP A 129 21.93 -10.37 -6.10
N HIS A 130 21.22 -10.89 -5.10
CA HIS A 130 19.79 -11.13 -5.19
C HIS A 130 19.07 -9.78 -5.34
N ASP A 131 18.90 -9.32 -6.59
CA ASP A 131 17.78 -8.45 -6.92
C ASP A 131 16.54 -9.32 -6.71
N ASP A 132 15.92 -9.20 -5.53
CA ASP A 132 14.74 -9.96 -5.08
C ASP A 132 13.54 -9.81 -6.04
N GLY A 133 13.71 -9.06 -7.13
CA GLY A 133 12.78 -8.93 -8.23
C GLY A 133 11.71 -7.89 -7.95
N PHE A 134 11.78 -7.18 -6.83
CA PHE A 134 10.86 -6.11 -6.52
C PHE A 134 11.20 -4.85 -7.31
N VAL A 135 10.21 -4.31 -8.01
CA VAL A 135 10.32 -3.04 -8.71
C VAL A 135 9.28 -2.08 -8.16
N TRP A 136 9.78 -1.01 -7.56
CA TRP A 136 8.95 0.06 -7.05
C TRP A 136 8.87 1.21 -8.04
N VAL A 137 7.66 1.76 -8.16
CA VAL A 137 7.39 3.01 -8.85
C VAL A 137 6.67 3.90 -7.85
N VAL A 138 7.27 5.04 -7.54
CA VAL A 138 6.78 5.95 -6.51
C VAL A 138 6.41 7.25 -7.19
N GLY A 139 5.21 7.74 -6.94
CA GLY A 139 4.73 8.99 -7.53
C GLY A 139 5.46 10.19 -6.93
N ASP A 140 5.45 11.29 -7.66
CA ASP A 140 5.91 12.56 -7.13
C ASP A 140 5.07 13.00 -5.92
N ASP A 141 5.66 13.86 -5.12
CA ASP A 141 4.93 14.55 -4.06
C ASP A 141 3.86 15.45 -4.69
N GLN A 142 2.60 15.11 -4.45
CA GLN A 142 1.43 15.79 -5.00
C GLN A 142 0.75 16.60 -3.90
N GLN A 143 1.50 17.58 -3.37
CA GLN A 143 1.10 18.44 -2.26
C GLN A 143 -0.31 19.04 -2.43
N VAL A 144 -0.68 19.48 -3.63
CA VAL A 144 -2.03 20.00 -3.93
C VAL A 144 -3.13 18.98 -3.60
N GLY A 145 -2.93 17.71 -3.95
CA GLY A 145 -3.87 16.64 -3.64
C GLY A 145 -3.94 16.38 -2.13
N PHE A 146 -2.78 16.38 -1.45
CA PHE A 146 -2.73 16.26 -0.01
C PHE A 146 -3.45 17.42 0.71
N ASP A 147 -3.22 18.67 0.29
CA ASP A 147 -3.83 19.85 0.89
C ASP A 147 -5.35 19.81 0.74
N HIS A 148 -5.88 19.48 -0.44
CA HIS A 148 -7.31 19.31 -0.67
C HIS A 148 -7.92 18.22 0.23
N TYR A 149 -7.20 17.11 0.43
CA TYR A 149 -7.63 16.03 1.34
C TYR A 149 -7.65 16.51 2.80
N ALA A 150 -6.57 17.16 3.25
CA ALA A 150 -6.47 17.69 4.60
C ALA A 150 -7.56 18.76 4.87
N ASP A 151 -7.77 19.69 3.93
CA ASP A 151 -8.78 20.74 4.03
C ASP A 151 -10.20 20.22 4.15
N TYR A 152 -10.56 19.25 3.32
CA TYR A 152 -11.86 18.59 3.42
C TYR A 152 -12.09 18.04 4.83
N HIS A 153 -11.08 17.39 5.40
CA HIS A 153 -11.18 16.83 6.74
C HIS A 153 -11.18 17.88 7.86
N ARG A 154 -10.43 18.98 7.72
CA ARG A 154 -10.52 20.14 8.62
C ARG A 154 -11.93 20.71 8.62
N HIS A 155 -12.48 20.95 7.44
CA HIS A 155 -13.81 21.53 7.28
C HIS A 155 -14.89 20.59 7.84
N ALA A 156 -14.87 19.33 7.46
CA ALA A 156 -15.82 18.34 7.95
C ALA A 156 -15.80 18.19 9.48
N TRP A 157 -14.63 18.32 10.10
CA TRP A 157 -14.51 18.34 11.55
C TRP A 157 -15.12 19.63 12.15
N ALA A 158 -14.79 20.79 11.59
CA ALA A 158 -15.27 22.08 12.09
C ALA A 158 -16.80 22.17 12.05
N THR A 159 -17.41 21.65 10.99
CA THR A 159 -18.88 21.57 10.87
C THR A 159 -19.52 20.67 11.94
N ARG A 160 -18.92 19.51 12.24
CA ARG A 160 -19.48 18.55 13.21
C ARG A 160 -19.21 18.93 14.67
N HIS A 161 -18.20 19.76 14.91
CA HIS A 161 -17.74 20.13 16.24
C HIS A 161 -17.67 21.65 16.40
N ALA A 162 -18.77 22.33 16.04
CA ALA A 162 -18.89 23.78 16.16
C ALA A 162 -18.51 24.26 17.58
N GLY A 163 -17.64 25.26 17.65
CA GLY A 163 -17.16 25.83 18.92
C GLY A 163 -16.00 25.09 19.58
N ARG A 164 -15.52 23.97 19.03
CA ARG A 164 -14.26 23.36 19.48
C ARG A 164 -13.06 23.95 18.69
N PRO A 165 -11.88 24.08 19.31
CA PRO A 165 -10.65 24.44 18.59
C PRO A 165 -10.20 23.28 17.68
N MET A 166 -9.33 23.60 16.70
CA MET A 166 -8.75 22.74 15.65
C MET A 166 -8.78 21.22 15.92
N PRO A 167 -9.08 20.38 14.90
CA PRO A 167 -9.18 18.93 15.09
C PRO A 167 -7.96 18.37 15.84
N PRO A 168 -8.15 17.32 16.66
CA PRO A 168 -7.01 16.60 17.20
C PRO A 168 -6.08 16.16 16.05
N PRO A 169 -4.77 16.00 16.31
CA PRO A 169 -3.80 15.53 15.34
C PRO A 169 -4.34 14.40 14.48
N TYR A 170 -3.94 14.34 13.20
CA TYR A 170 -4.44 13.40 12.20
C TYR A 170 -4.00 11.96 12.52
N ARG A 171 -4.62 11.33 13.53
CA ARG A 171 -4.16 10.06 14.12
C ARG A 171 -4.35 8.81 13.25
N ALA A 172 -5.05 8.91 12.13
CA ALA A 172 -5.35 7.75 11.31
C ALA A 172 -5.47 8.10 9.83
N PHE A 173 -4.81 7.29 9.01
CA PHE A 173 -5.06 7.15 7.60
C PHE A 173 -5.20 5.65 7.29
N PRO A 174 -6.17 5.24 6.45
CA PRO A 174 -7.32 6.04 6.01
C PRO A 174 -8.28 6.33 7.17
N ARG A 175 -9.19 7.29 6.99
CA ARG A 175 -10.22 7.63 7.98
C ARG A 175 -11.49 6.81 7.77
N PRO A 176 -12.30 6.60 8.83
CA PRO A 176 -13.64 6.06 8.67
C PRO A 176 -14.46 6.93 7.70
N GLY A 177 -14.99 6.30 6.66
CA GLY A 177 -15.78 6.98 5.63
C GLY A 177 -14.97 7.48 4.44
N ASP A 178 -13.63 7.36 4.45
CA ASP A 178 -12.85 7.65 3.24
C ASP A 178 -13.27 6.70 2.12
N ARG A 179 -13.44 7.30 0.94
CA ARG A 179 -13.81 6.62 -0.30
C ARG A 179 -12.87 7.09 -1.39
N PHE A 180 -12.15 6.14 -1.96
CA PHE A 180 -11.23 6.41 -3.04
C PHE A 180 -11.68 5.68 -4.30
N GLN A 181 -11.53 6.35 -5.43
CA GLN A 181 -11.78 5.80 -6.75
C GLN A 181 -10.46 5.71 -7.51
N VAL A 182 -10.24 4.59 -8.19
CA VAL A 182 -9.06 4.38 -9.03
C VAL A 182 -9.47 4.41 -10.50
N VAL A 183 -8.77 5.20 -11.31
CA VAL A 183 -8.93 5.27 -12.76
C VAL A 183 -7.61 4.90 -13.42
N PHE A 184 -7.67 4.04 -14.43
CA PHE A 184 -6.52 3.60 -15.20
C PHE A 184 -6.62 4.14 -16.62
N THR A 185 -5.63 4.95 -17.00
CA THR A 185 -5.44 5.43 -18.37
C THR A 185 -4.02 5.10 -18.75
N GLU A 186 -3.78 3.84 -19.11
CA GLU A 186 -2.43 3.28 -19.30
C GLU A 186 -1.54 4.23 -20.14
N PRO A 187 -0.30 4.52 -19.67
CA PRO A 187 0.39 3.94 -18.52
C PRO A 187 0.04 4.57 -17.14
N ASN A 188 -0.91 5.48 -17.08
CA ASN A 188 -1.20 6.27 -15.89
C ASN A 188 -2.24 5.62 -14.98
N VAL A 189 -2.04 5.80 -13.68
CA VAL A 189 -2.98 5.47 -12.61
C VAL A 189 -3.32 6.75 -11.90
N GLN A 190 -4.61 7.03 -11.73
CA GLN A 190 -5.12 8.12 -10.93
C GLN A 190 -5.93 7.57 -9.78
N VAL A 191 -5.70 8.08 -8.58
CA VAL A 191 -6.53 7.84 -7.40
C VAL A 191 -7.18 9.15 -7.00
N THR A 192 -8.49 9.13 -6.82
CA THR A 192 -9.28 10.30 -6.39
C THR A 192 -9.94 9.99 -5.06
N HIS A 193 -9.75 10.85 -4.05
CA HIS A 193 -10.59 10.84 -2.87
C HIS A 193 -11.93 11.47 -3.22
N VAL A 194 -12.99 10.65 -3.31
CA VAL A 194 -14.29 11.04 -3.89
C VAL A 194 -14.90 12.25 -3.16
N PRO A 195 -14.92 12.32 -1.81
CA PRO A 195 -15.55 13.44 -1.12
C PRO A 195 -14.82 14.78 -1.26
N SER A 196 -13.48 14.78 -1.34
CA SER A 196 -12.69 16.02 -1.42
C SER A 196 -12.30 16.41 -2.84
N GLY A 197 -12.41 15.49 -3.80
CA GLY A 197 -11.88 15.68 -5.15
C GLY A 197 -10.34 15.71 -5.23
N ALA A 198 -9.64 15.41 -4.13
CA ALA A 198 -8.18 15.29 -4.12
C ALA A 198 -7.72 14.16 -5.05
N LYS A 199 -6.63 14.39 -5.78
CA LYS A 199 -6.12 13.47 -6.80
C LYS A 199 -4.64 13.20 -6.60
N TRP A 200 -4.26 11.95 -6.87
CA TRP A 200 -2.87 11.51 -6.98
C TRP A 200 -2.71 10.71 -8.26
N ASN A 201 -1.60 10.93 -8.95
CA ASN A 201 -1.26 10.30 -10.21
C ASN A 201 0.06 9.52 -10.08
N LEU A 202 0.17 8.43 -10.85
CA LEU A 202 1.36 7.60 -10.95
C LEU A 202 1.47 7.10 -12.39
N THR A 203 2.65 7.21 -13.00
CA THR A 203 2.91 6.64 -14.32
C THR A 203 3.67 5.33 -14.14
N LEU A 204 3.06 4.22 -14.55
CA LEU A 204 3.73 2.93 -14.54
C LEU A 204 4.69 2.84 -15.74
N PRO A 205 5.87 2.23 -15.58
CA PRO A 205 6.77 2.04 -16.71
C PRO A 205 6.09 1.13 -17.74
N ALA A 206 6.25 1.47 -19.02
CA ALA A 206 5.87 0.57 -20.11
C ALA A 206 6.61 -0.76 -19.94
N ALA A 207 6.05 -1.84 -20.51
CA ALA A 207 6.84 -3.06 -20.66
C ALA A 207 8.14 -2.66 -21.34
N ALA A 208 9.29 -2.95 -20.74
CA ALA A 208 10.51 -3.02 -21.52
C ALA A 208 10.21 -4.04 -22.61
N GLN A 209 10.03 -3.59 -23.86
CA GLN A 209 9.89 -4.49 -24.99
C GLN A 209 11.05 -5.45 -24.86
N ARG A 210 10.77 -6.75 -24.72
CA ARG A 210 11.81 -7.77 -24.70
C ARG A 210 12.64 -7.53 -25.96
N LEU A 211 13.82 -6.92 -25.81
CA LEU A 211 14.80 -6.84 -26.88
C LEU A 211 15.02 -8.28 -27.30
N ASN A 212 14.49 -8.64 -28.46
CA ASN A 212 14.52 -9.98 -28.99
C ASN A 212 16.02 -10.29 -29.23
N PRO A 213 16.69 -11.17 -28.45
CA PRO A 213 18.12 -11.38 -28.61
C PRO A 213 18.44 -12.32 -29.79
N LYS A 214 17.48 -12.55 -30.71
CA LYS A 214 17.64 -13.44 -31.86
C LYS A 214 17.39 -12.72 -33.17
N GLY A 215 18.25 -11.73 -33.43
CA GLY A 215 18.66 -11.35 -34.78
C GLY A 215 20.04 -11.91 -35.11
N GLY A 216 20.31 -13.17 -34.77
CA GLY A 216 21.51 -13.89 -35.20
C GLY A 216 21.29 -14.38 -36.62
N GLY A 217 22.01 -13.79 -37.56
CA GLY A 217 21.90 -14.07 -38.99
C GLY A 217 22.13 -15.54 -39.36
N ARG A 218 21.56 -15.90 -40.49
CA ARG A 218 22.15 -16.89 -41.39
C ARG A 218 22.61 -16.16 -42.63
#